data_AF-A0A2E6H585-F1
#
_entry.id   AF-A0A2E6H585-F1
#
_cell.length_a   1.000
_cell.length_b   1.000
_cell.length_c   1.000
_cell.angle_alpha   90.00
_cell.angle_beta   90.00
_cell.angle_gamma   90.00
#
_symmetry.space_group_name_H-M   'P 1'
#
loop_
_entity.id
_entity.type
_entity.pdbx_description
1 polymer ?
#
loop_
_entity_poly.entity_id
_entity_poly.type
_entity_poly.pdbx_seq_one_letter_code
_entity_poly.pdbx_strand_id
1 'polypeptide(L)' 'MKFFRGLPKPSKEFKDYCGKYKLNYTQEKCKKALQDLMLGTNQVALEKKHGSKIMGCFNKGDLERFLKN' A
#
# COMPACT_ATOMS: atom_id res chain seq x y z
N MET A 1 -25.24 -1.36 -1.81
CA MET A 1 -25.10 -0.81 -0.44
C MET A 1 -26.49 -0.36 0.00
N LYS A 2 -27.10 -1.00 1.00
CA LYS A 2 -28.41 -0.59 1.53
C LYS A 2 -28.19 0.63 2.43
N PHE A 3 -28.95 1.71 2.23
CA PHE A 3 -28.82 2.95 3.00
C PHE A 3 -29.95 3.04 4.02
N PHE A 4 -29.62 3.25 5.29
CA PHE A 4 -30.58 3.38 6.39
C PHE A 4 -30.82 4.87 6.69
N ARG A 5 -32.06 5.25 7.04
CA ARG A 5 -32.41 6.64 7.40
C ARG A 5 -31.62 7.06 8.64
N GLY A 6 -31.00 8.25 8.61
CA GLY A 6 -30.23 8.83 9.73
C GLY A 6 -28.71 8.73 9.59
N LEU A 7 -28.20 7.88 8.69
CA LEU A 7 -26.77 7.86 8.38
C LEU A 7 -26.44 8.87 7.27
N PRO A 8 -25.33 9.63 7.38
CA PRO A 8 -24.91 10.53 6.33
C PRO A 8 -24.71 9.75 5.03
N LYS A 9 -25.33 10.23 3.95
CA LYS A 9 -25.15 9.62 2.63
C LYS A 9 -23.68 9.79 2.25
N PRO A 10 -22.95 8.72 1.85
CA PRO A 10 -21.62 8.90 1.31
C PRO A 10 -21.72 9.82 0.09
N SER A 11 -20.81 10.79 0.01
CA SER A 11 -20.78 11.71 -1.12
C SER A 11 -20.68 10.92 -2.42
N LYS A 12 -21.40 11.39 -3.44
CA LYS A 12 -21.37 10.81 -4.79
C LYS A 12 -19.92 10.69 -5.29
N GLU A 13 -19.11 11.71 -4.99
CA GLU A 13 -17.68 11.69 -5.24
C GLU A 13 -16.95 10.54 -4.56
N PHE A 14 -17.16 10.28 -3.27
CA PHE A 14 -16.47 9.17 -2.60
C PHE A 14 -16.79 7.83 -3.27
N LYS A 15 -18.05 7.63 -3.69
CA LYS A 15 -18.47 6.40 -4.38
C LYS A 15 -17.82 6.27 -5.77
N ASP A 16 -17.73 7.36 -6.51
CA ASP A 16 -17.15 7.39 -7.86
C ASP A 16 -15.61 7.31 -7.86
N TYR A 17 -14.95 7.84 -6.81
CA TYR A 17 -13.49 7.84 -6.69
C TYR A 17 -12.92 6.61 -5.98
N CYS A 18 -13.66 5.96 -5.08
CA CYS A 18 -13.17 4.78 -4.36
C CYS A 18 -12.92 3.58 -5.30
N GLY A 19 -13.76 3.40 -6.33
CA GLY A 19 -13.58 2.35 -7.34
C GLY A 19 -12.37 2.53 -8.26
N LYS A 20 -11.85 3.76 -8.38
CA LYS A 20 -10.66 4.06 -9.20
C LYS A 20 -9.37 3.52 -8.57
N TYR A 21 -9.34 3.34 -7.25
CA TYR A 21 -8.16 2.89 -6.54
C TYR A 21 -8.39 1.50 -5.94
N LYS A 22 -8.10 0.45 -6.72
CA LYS A 22 -7.93 -0.89 -6.15
C LYS A 22 -6.62 -0.91 -5.37
N LEU A 23 -6.69 -0.54 -4.08
CA LEU A 23 -5.59 -0.71 -3.14
C LEU A 23 -5.43 -2.21 -2.86
N ASN A 24 -4.78 -2.92 -3.78
CA ASN A 24 -4.40 -4.32 -3.62
C ASN A 24 -3.18 -4.37 -2.69
N TYR A 25 -3.40 -4.04 -1.43
CA TYR A 25 -2.41 -4.07 -0.36
C TYR A 25 -2.71 -5.28 0.52
N THR A 26 -2.12 -6.41 0.17
CA THR A 26 -2.30 -7.69 0.88
C THR A 26 -1.05 -8.00 1.68
N GLN A 27 -1.22 -8.73 2.79
CA GLN A 27 -0.10 -9.19 3.61
C GLN A 27 0.93 -9.98 2.79
N GLU A 28 0.49 -10.77 1.82
CA GLU A 28 1.36 -11.51 0.90
C GLU A 28 2.26 -10.60 0.07
N LYS A 29 1.75 -9.45 -0.39
CA LYS A 29 2.56 -8.47 -1.13
C LYS A 29 3.60 -7.82 -0.23
N CYS A 30 3.24 -7.43 0.99
CA CYS A 30 4.22 -6.91 1.94
C CYS A 30 5.31 -7.95 2.25
N LYS A 31 4.96 -9.23 2.41
CA LYS A 31 5.95 -10.31 2.61
C LYS A 31 6.91 -10.46 1.43
N LYS A 32 6.40 -10.47 0.20
CA LYS A 32 7.23 -10.53 -1.03
C LYS A 32 8.12 -9.31 -1.18
N ALA A 33 7.59 -8.11 -0.91
CA ALA A 33 8.36 -6.89 -0.96
C ALA A 33 9.44 -6.83 0.12
N LEU A 34 9.17 -7.35 1.32
CA LEU A 34 10.16 -7.46 2.38
C LEU A 34 11.29 -8.42 2.01
N GLN A 35 10.98 -9.55 1.37
CA GLN A 35 12.00 -10.47 0.85
C GLN A 35 12.89 -9.76 -0.18
N ASP A 36 12.29 -9.04 -1.14
CA ASP A 36 13.05 -8.27 -2.13
C ASP A 36 13.92 -7.18 -1.47
N LEU A 37 13.40 -6.49 -0.43
CA LEU A 37 14.13 -5.49 0.34
C LEU A 37 15.34 -6.12 1.08
N MET A 38 15.14 -7.27 1.72
CA MET A 38 16.21 -8.03 2.40
C MET A 38 17.30 -8.51 1.44
N LEU A 39 16.97 -8.77 0.16
CA LEU A 39 17.92 -9.15 -0.89
C LEU A 39 18.75 -7.96 -1.42
N GLY A 40 18.59 -6.76 -0.84
CA GLY A 40 19.34 -5.56 -1.23
C GLY A 40 18.73 -4.81 -2.42
N THR A 41 17.43 -5.01 -2.69
CA THR A 41 16.75 -4.26 -3.75
C THR A 41 16.58 -2.79 -3.33
N ASN A 42 17.09 -1.87 -4.15
CA ASN A 42 16.95 -0.44 -3.92
C ASN A 42 15.46 0.00 -3.91
N GLN A 43 15.15 1.04 -3.14
CA GLN A 43 13.80 1.60 -2.97
C GLN A 43 13.08 1.83 -4.32
N VAL A 44 13.74 2.46 -5.29
CA VAL A 44 13.15 2.77 -6.61
C VAL A 44 12.72 1.50 -7.36
N ALA A 45 13.54 0.44 -7.28
CA ALA A 45 13.22 -0.84 -7.90
C ALA A 45 12.08 -1.57 -7.17
N LEU A 46 12.03 -1.43 -5.84
CA LEU A 46 10.96 -1.97 -5.00
C LEU A 46 9.61 -1.33 -5.31
N GLU A 47 9.58 0.00 -5.42
CA GLU A 47 8.39 0.77 -5.77
C GLU A 47 7.91 0.48 -7.20
N LYS A 48 8.83 0.27 -8.15
CA LYS A 48 8.49 -0.12 -9.52
C LYS A 48 7.89 -1.53 -9.59
N LYS A 49 8.36 -2.46 -8.75
CA LYS A 49 7.94 -3.87 -8.76
C LYS A 49 6.63 -4.11 -7.99
N HIS A 50 6.45 -3.45 -6.84
CA HIS A 50 5.32 -3.68 -5.94
C HIS A 50 4.34 -2.51 -5.84
N GLY A 51 4.68 -1.37 -6.42
CA GLY A 51 3.92 -0.11 -6.39
C GLY A 51 4.44 0.86 -5.33
N SER A 52 4.28 2.17 -5.57
CA SER A 52 4.83 3.25 -4.73
C SER A 52 4.37 3.21 -3.26
N LYS A 53 3.21 2.60 -2.98
CA LYS A 53 2.69 2.48 -1.62
C LYS A 53 3.30 1.33 -0.81
N ILE A 54 4.14 0.49 -1.42
CA ILE A 54 4.76 -0.66 -0.74
C ILE A 54 5.70 -0.24 0.38
N MET A 55 6.27 0.96 0.30
CA MET A 55 7.14 1.52 1.33
C MET A 55 6.42 1.68 2.67
N GLY A 56 5.09 1.79 2.67
CA GLY A 56 4.27 1.79 3.88
C GLY A 56 4.14 0.43 4.59
N CYS A 57 4.65 -0.67 4.00
CA CYS A 57 4.71 -1.98 4.65
C CYS A 57 5.84 -2.09 5.68
N PHE A 58 6.83 -1.21 5.61
CA PHE A 58 8.07 -1.34 6.37
C PHE A 58 8.09 -0.36 7.54
N ASN A 59 8.62 -0.81 8.67
CA ASN A 59 8.87 0.08 9.79
C ASN A 59 10.18 0.85 9.57
N LYS A 60 10.37 1.94 10.32
CA LYS A 60 11.60 2.74 10.25
C LYS A 60 12.86 1.89 10.42
N GLY A 61 12.85 0.91 11.33
CA GLY A 61 13.99 0.01 11.53
C GLY A 61 14.30 -0.91 10.34
N ASP A 62 13.29 -1.37 9.60
CA ASP A 62 13.51 -2.15 8.37
C ASP A 62 14.15 -1.27 7.28
N LEU A 63 13.63 -0.05 7.12
CA LEU A 63 14.16 0.91 6.16
C LEU A 63 15.62 1.29 6.50
N GLU A 64 15.90 1.58 7.77
CA GLU A 64 17.27 1.91 8.20
C GLU A 64 18.24 0.74 8.05
N ARG A 65 17.77 -0.50 8.20
CA ARG A 65 18.64 -1.69 8.13
C ARG A 65 18.94 -2.10 6.70
N PHE A 66 18.01 -1.92 5.78
CA PHE A 66 18.12 -2.43 4.41
C PHE A 66 18.31 -1.35 3.34
N LEU A 67 18.07 -0.07 3.65
CA LEU A 67 18.28 1.05 2.70
C LEU A 67 19.46 1.96 3.05
N LYS A 68 20.07 1.82 4.23
CA LYS A 68 21.38 2.44 4.50
C LYS A 68 22.46 1.60 3.81
N ASN A 69 22.70 1.90 2.53
CA ASN A 69 24.02 1.77 1.92
C ASN A 69 24.73 3.11 2.01
#